data_AF-A0AAV3QHQ7-F1
#
_entry.id   AF-A0AAV3QHQ7-F1
#
_cell.length_a   1.000
_cell.length_b   1.000
_cell.length_c   1.000
_cell.angle_alpha   90.00
_cell.angle_beta   90.00
_cell.angle_gamma   90.00
#
_symmetry.space_group_name_H-M   'P 1'
#
loop_
_entity.id
_entity.type
_entity.pdbx_description
1 polymer ?
#
loop_
_entity_poly.entity_id
_entity_poly.type
_entity_poly.pdbx_seq_one_letter_code
_entity_poly.pdbx_strand_id
1 'polypeptide(L)'
;MSSQSVLKTHRTLEGLHGVHLEPHSLFSFKELKEQEDREVDRARQRLVFQRAWEQRPACLRPIRCCVNGDKHVAETVVNVLTSLPFIVLGLNAPRKNLNCKIYANSLIGVGIASSLYHSSRGNIRKYLRWADYTMIATTTVCLSRAIRSENPKLLMAASALCLPIQPLMVSVVHTGMMEVAFAKKAVQNPDLRMAHNMHKMSSLLGGALFLADDVFKETPYLHAGWHLAAAIGVGTCNKLLDSSNHPPAS
;
A
#
# COMPACT_ATOMS: atom_id res chain seq x y z
N MET A 1 46.68 -23.36 59.86
CA MET A 1 48.03 -22.93 59.44
C MET A 1 48.11 -21.42 59.63
N SER A 2 49.20 -20.94 60.23
CA SER A 2 49.33 -19.68 61.00
C SER A 2 50.00 -18.53 60.22
N SER A 3 49.56 -17.30 60.55
CA SER A 3 50.27 -16.01 60.65
C SER A 3 51.10 -15.37 59.51
N GLN A 4 50.61 -14.19 59.10
CA GLN A 4 51.24 -12.84 59.05
C GLN A 4 52.74 -12.61 58.77
N SER A 5 52.94 -11.46 58.09
CA SER A 5 54.04 -10.46 58.22
C SER A 5 55.25 -10.62 57.28
N VAL A 6 56.01 -9.61 56.83
CA VAL A 6 55.92 -8.15 56.59
C VAL A 6 57.31 -7.76 55.99
N LEU A 7 57.35 -6.75 55.12
CA LEU A 7 58.51 -5.91 54.72
C LEU A 7 59.69 -6.51 53.90
N LYS A 8 59.98 -5.92 52.73
CA LYS A 8 60.96 -4.82 52.63
C LYS A 8 60.93 -4.10 51.29
N THR A 9 60.92 -2.79 51.43
CA THR A 9 60.95 -1.70 50.46
C THR A 9 62.34 -1.53 49.85
N HIS A 10 62.42 -1.07 48.59
CA HIS A 10 63.53 -0.24 48.15
C HIS A 10 63.01 0.90 47.26
N ARG A 11 63.17 2.14 47.76
CA ARG A 11 63.31 3.37 46.96
C ARG A 11 64.64 3.23 46.18
N THR A 12 64.93 3.85 45.04
CA THR A 12 64.68 5.22 44.58
C THR A 12 65.15 5.28 43.11
N LEU A 13 64.49 6.04 42.25
CA LEU A 13 65.15 6.98 41.34
C LEU A 13 64.11 7.93 40.73
N GLU A 14 64.52 9.18 40.69
CA GLU A 14 63.73 10.39 40.50
C GLU A 14 63.34 10.65 39.04
N GLY A 15 62.19 11.31 38.90
CA GLY A 15 62.03 12.44 37.98
C GLY A 15 61.91 12.13 36.48
N LEU A 16 60.68 12.15 35.96
CA LEU A 16 60.33 12.84 34.72
C LEU A 16 58.80 12.95 34.58
N HIS A 17 58.31 14.17 34.81
CA HIS A 17 57.22 14.86 34.10
C HIS A 17 55.95 14.09 33.70
N GLY A 18 54.87 14.42 34.40
CA GLY A 18 53.63 14.85 33.76
C GLY A 18 52.79 13.76 33.10
N VAL A 19 52.04 13.01 33.90
CA VAL A 19 50.79 12.40 33.42
C VAL A 19 49.69 12.78 34.39
N HIS A 20 48.98 13.86 34.06
CA HIS A 20 47.68 14.16 34.63
C HIS A 20 46.72 13.09 34.12
N LEU A 21 46.22 12.22 34.99
CA LEU A 21 45.12 11.32 34.65
C LEU A 21 43.87 12.18 34.52
N GLU A 22 43.56 12.57 33.30
CA GLU A 22 42.35 13.28 32.93
C GLU A 22 41.15 12.33 33.18
N PRO A 23 40.17 12.68 34.03
CA PRO A 23 39.02 11.82 34.25
C PRO A 23 38.15 11.90 32.99
N HIS A 24 38.33 10.93 32.09
CA HIS A 24 37.47 10.78 30.92
C HIS A 24 36.01 10.78 31.35
N SER A 25 35.30 11.81 30.89
CA SER A 25 33.89 12.07 31.12
C SER A 25 33.06 10.81 30.87
N LEU A 26 32.61 10.18 31.96
CA LEU A 26 31.62 9.09 31.96
C LEU A 26 30.34 9.48 31.21
N PHE A 27 30.08 10.78 31.09
CA PHE A 27 28.94 11.32 30.36
C PHE A 27 29.09 11.13 28.84
N SER A 28 30.27 11.41 28.28
CA SER A 28 30.54 11.26 26.85
C SER A 28 30.57 9.80 26.40
N PHE A 29 31.12 8.90 27.22
CA PHE A 29 31.10 7.46 26.92
C PHE A 29 29.69 6.87 26.98
N LYS A 30 28.85 7.35 27.91
CA LYS A 30 27.47 6.91 28.04
C LYS A 30 26.61 7.39 26.87
N GLU A 31 26.81 8.63 26.41
CA GLU A 31 26.13 9.18 25.23
C GLU A 31 26.54 8.45 23.93
N LEU A 32 27.83 8.17 23.75
CA LEU A 32 28.33 7.39 22.61
C LEU A 32 27.79 5.97 22.62
N LYS A 33 27.75 5.32 23.80
CA LYS A 33 27.19 3.97 23.95
C LYS A 33 25.67 3.94 23.72
N GLU A 34 24.93 4.94 24.19
CA GLU A 34 23.49 5.06 23.92
C GLU A 34 23.19 5.36 22.44
N GLN A 35 24.09 6.06 21.75
CA GLN A 35 23.97 6.32 20.32
C GLN A 35 24.31 5.07 19.49
N GLU A 36 25.36 4.36 19.86
CA GLU A 36 25.79 3.10 19.23
C GLU A 36 24.74 2.00 19.45
N ASP A 37 24.18 1.88 20.67
CA ASP A 37 23.08 0.97 20.97
C ASP A 37 21.82 1.31 20.15
N ARG A 38 21.50 2.59 19.95
CA ARG A 38 20.39 3.02 19.09
C ARG A 38 20.63 2.72 17.61
N GLU A 39 21.86 2.86 17.12
CA GLU A 39 22.20 2.50 15.74
C GLU A 39 22.18 0.99 15.51
N VAL A 40 22.69 0.21 16.46
CA VAL A 40 22.63 -1.25 16.45
C VAL A 40 21.19 -1.74 16.49
N ASP A 41 20.34 -1.13 17.30
CA ASP A 41 18.93 -1.52 17.40
C ASP A 41 18.15 -1.16 16.13
N ARG A 42 18.45 0.00 15.53
CA ARG A 42 17.91 0.40 14.21
C ARG A 42 18.39 -0.54 13.09
N ALA A 43 19.66 -0.93 13.10
CA ALA A 43 20.23 -1.88 12.14
C ALA A 43 19.61 -3.28 12.30
N ARG A 44 19.41 -3.75 13.54
CA ARG A 44 18.70 -4.99 13.86
C ARG A 44 17.26 -4.95 13.40
N GLN A 45 16.51 -3.89 13.68
CA GLN A 45 15.15 -3.73 13.20
C GLN A 45 15.10 -3.81 11.67
N ARG A 46 15.99 -3.08 10.98
CA ARG A 46 16.07 -3.09 9.50
C ARG A 46 16.35 -4.49 8.95
N LEU A 47 17.25 -5.24 9.60
CA LEU A 47 17.57 -6.63 9.26
C LEU A 47 16.41 -7.59 9.52
N VAL A 48 15.65 -7.39 10.62
CA VAL A 48 14.46 -8.19 10.94
C VAL A 48 13.36 -7.93 9.91
N PHE A 49 13.08 -6.67 9.56
CA PHE A 49 12.11 -6.33 8.52
C PHE A 49 12.53 -6.87 7.15
N GLN A 50 13.82 -6.77 6.81
CA GLN A 50 14.34 -7.28 5.55
C GLN A 50 14.25 -8.81 5.50
N ARG A 51 14.60 -9.52 6.57
CA ARG A 51 14.53 -10.98 6.66
C ARG A 51 13.08 -11.49 6.66
N ALA A 52 12.20 -10.86 7.44
CA ALA A 52 10.77 -11.18 7.44
C ALA A 52 10.14 -10.94 6.06
N TRP A 53 10.58 -9.90 5.35
CA TRP A 53 10.19 -9.66 3.97
C TRP A 53 10.72 -10.76 3.06
N GLU A 54 12.04 -11.00 3.00
CA GLU A 54 12.65 -11.99 2.10
C GLU A 54 12.15 -13.42 2.31
N GLN A 55 11.84 -13.81 3.54
CA GLN A 55 11.33 -15.14 3.90
C GLN A 55 9.81 -15.30 3.75
N ARG A 56 9.11 -14.30 3.18
CA ARG A 56 7.65 -14.39 3.02
C ARG A 56 7.26 -15.59 2.14
N PRO A 57 6.21 -16.34 2.49
CA PRO A 57 5.71 -17.45 1.69
C PRO A 57 5.49 -17.01 0.23
N ALA A 58 5.66 -17.94 -0.71
CA ALA A 58 5.65 -17.64 -2.15
C ALA A 58 4.39 -16.89 -2.61
N CYS A 59 3.28 -17.05 -1.87
CA CYS A 59 2.01 -16.37 -2.07
C CYS A 59 2.00 -14.90 -1.63
N LEU A 60 2.91 -14.43 -0.77
CA LEU A 60 3.11 -13.02 -0.37
C LEU A 60 4.17 -12.31 -1.22
N ARG A 61 4.70 -12.96 -2.27
CA ARG A 61 5.67 -12.32 -3.16
C ARG A 61 4.99 -11.13 -3.87
N PRO A 62 5.69 -9.98 -4.00
CA PRO A 62 5.17 -8.82 -4.68
C PRO A 62 4.76 -9.26 -6.08
N ILE A 63 3.59 -8.76 -6.47
CA ILE A 63 3.06 -8.90 -7.81
C ILE A 63 4.19 -8.56 -8.78
N ARG A 64 4.54 -9.54 -9.62
CA ARG A 64 5.62 -9.43 -10.61
C ARG A 64 5.22 -8.61 -11.83
N CYS A 65 3.97 -8.13 -11.90
CA CYS A 65 3.52 -7.14 -12.88
C CYS A 65 4.12 -5.75 -12.57
N CYS A 66 4.43 -4.99 -13.62
CA CYS A 66 4.96 -3.64 -13.64
C CYS A 66 6.30 -3.55 -12.88
N VAL A 67 7.25 -4.46 -13.18
CA VAL A 67 8.53 -4.59 -12.44
C VAL A 67 9.32 -3.27 -12.44
N ASN A 68 9.32 -2.56 -13.56
CA ASN A 68 10.00 -1.28 -13.70
C ASN A 68 9.10 -0.18 -13.14
N GLY A 69 9.59 0.56 -12.14
CA GLY A 69 8.92 1.77 -11.69
C GLY A 69 9.03 2.89 -12.72
N ASP A 70 8.43 4.03 -12.41
CA ASP A 70 8.44 5.23 -13.26
C ASP A 70 9.88 5.58 -13.67
N LYS A 71 10.10 5.71 -14.99
CA LYS A 71 11.44 5.84 -15.58
C LYS A 71 12.04 7.22 -15.42
N HIS A 72 11.21 8.25 -15.54
CA HIS A 72 11.64 9.65 -15.43
C HIS A 72 10.66 10.45 -14.58
N VAL A 73 11.12 11.63 -14.12
CA VAL A 73 10.35 12.50 -13.22
C VAL A 73 8.98 12.87 -13.81
N ALA A 74 8.90 13.15 -15.11
CA ALA A 74 7.61 13.47 -15.74
C ALA A 74 6.60 12.31 -15.66
N GLU A 75 7.03 11.05 -15.77
CA GLU A 75 6.14 9.89 -15.63
C GLU A 75 5.64 9.76 -14.20
N THR A 76 6.51 10.02 -13.21
CA THR A 76 6.07 10.10 -11.80
C THR A 76 5.05 11.20 -11.57
N VAL A 77 5.29 12.40 -12.10
CA VAL A 77 4.35 13.52 -11.98
C VAL A 77 3.00 13.15 -12.59
N VAL A 78 3.01 12.61 -13.82
CA VAL A 78 1.79 12.18 -14.51
C VAL A 78 1.09 11.08 -13.70
N ASN A 79 1.78 10.02 -13.29
CA ASN A 79 1.17 8.94 -12.52
C ASN A 79 0.54 9.43 -11.21
N VAL A 80 1.20 10.34 -10.48
CA VAL A 80 0.63 10.95 -9.26
C VAL A 80 -0.61 11.77 -9.58
N LEU A 81 -0.55 12.62 -10.62
CA LEU A 81 -1.71 13.43 -11.03
C LEU A 81 -2.89 12.55 -11.44
N THR A 82 -2.64 11.44 -12.13
CA THR A 82 -3.69 10.50 -12.55
C THR A 82 -4.22 9.62 -11.42
N SER A 83 -3.55 9.58 -10.26
CA SER A 83 -4.08 8.96 -9.03
C SER A 83 -5.05 9.87 -8.24
N LEU A 84 -4.95 11.20 -8.38
CA LEU A 84 -5.80 12.16 -7.67
C LEU A 84 -7.32 12.01 -7.94
N PRO A 85 -7.77 11.67 -9.17
CA PRO A 85 -9.18 11.38 -9.43
C PRO A 85 -9.80 10.37 -8.46
N PHE A 86 -9.07 9.36 -7.98
CA PHE A 86 -9.61 8.40 -6.99
C PHE A 86 -9.95 9.07 -5.66
N ILE A 87 -9.16 10.06 -5.21
CA ILE A 87 -9.46 10.85 -4.01
C ILE A 87 -10.75 11.65 -4.23
N VAL A 88 -10.84 12.37 -5.35
CA VAL A 88 -12.02 13.17 -5.69
C VAL A 88 -13.27 12.30 -5.79
N LEU A 89 -13.18 11.14 -6.45
CA LEU A 89 -14.27 10.19 -6.57
C LEU A 89 -14.70 9.61 -5.22
N GLY A 90 -13.76 9.36 -4.29
CA GLY A 90 -14.08 8.88 -2.94
C GLY A 90 -14.68 9.97 -2.03
N LEU A 91 -14.31 11.24 -2.23
CA LEU A 91 -14.95 12.38 -1.57
C LEU A 91 -16.39 12.56 -2.05
N ASN A 92 -16.62 12.42 -3.35
CA ASN A 92 -17.93 12.55 -4.00
C ASN A 92 -18.77 11.27 -4.01
N ALA A 93 -18.24 10.16 -3.48
CA ALA A 93 -18.95 8.88 -3.46
C ALA A 93 -20.17 8.93 -2.51
N PRO A 94 -21.27 8.22 -2.82
CA PRO A 94 -22.44 8.17 -1.96
C PRO A 94 -22.09 7.65 -0.56
N ARG A 95 -22.61 8.28 0.50
CA ARG A 95 -22.35 7.93 1.91
C ARG A 95 -23.61 7.48 2.68
N LYS A 96 -24.60 6.96 1.95
CA LYS A 96 -25.96 6.64 2.44
C LYS A 96 -26.00 5.59 3.57
N ASN A 97 -25.03 4.66 3.61
CA ASN A 97 -24.92 3.63 4.66
C ASN A 97 -23.45 3.33 5.00
N LEU A 98 -23.21 2.50 6.03
CA LEU A 98 -21.85 2.15 6.48
C LEU A 98 -21.01 1.50 5.38
N ASN A 99 -21.56 0.58 4.59
CA ASN A 99 -20.81 -0.07 3.51
C ASN A 99 -20.37 0.96 2.44
N CYS A 100 -21.26 1.88 2.08
CA CYS A 100 -20.95 2.98 1.17
C CYS A 100 -19.88 3.93 1.74
N LYS A 101 -19.93 4.25 3.05
CA LYS A 101 -18.90 5.06 3.72
C LYS A 101 -17.54 4.38 3.71
N ILE A 102 -17.50 3.08 3.99
CA ILE A 102 -16.25 2.30 3.97
C ILE A 102 -15.67 2.26 2.55
N TYR A 103 -16.51 2.01 1.53
CA TYR A 103 -16.09 2.09 0.13
C TYR A 103 -15.56 3.47 -0.27
N ALA A 104 -16.28 4.54 0.09
CA ALA A 104 -15.86 5.91 -0.21
C ALA A 104 -14.48 6.22 0.39
N ASN A 105 -14.26 5.84 1.65
CA ASN A 105 -12.97 6.03 2.33
C ASN A 105 -11.87 5.12 1.77
N SER A 106 -12.18 3.87 1.40
CA SER A 106 -11.19 2.98 0.79
C SER A 106 -10.72 3.51 -0.56
N LEU A 107 -11.64 4.11 -1.34
CA LEU A 107 -11.33 4.73 -2.62
C LEU A 107 -10.40 5.96 -2.49
N ILE A 108 -10.59 6.78 -1.45
CA ILE A 108 -9.61 7.82 -1.09
C ILE A 108 -8.25 7.17 -0.79
N GLY A 109 -8.25 6.08 -0.03
CA GLY A 109 -7.06 5.32 0.29
C GLY A 109 -6.32 4.77 -0.95
N VAL A 110 -7.02 4.39 -2.03
CA VAL A 110 -6.39 4.02 -3.31
C VAL A 110 -5.59 5.19 -3.88
N GLY A 111 -6.20 6.37 -3.97
CA GLY A 111 -5.50 7.55 -4.49
C GLY A 111 -4.27 7.93 -3.66
N ILE A 112 -4.36 7.83 -2.33
CA ILE A 112 -3.23 8.07 -1.42
C ILE A 112 -2.14 7.00 -1.60
N ALA A 113 -2.50 5.71 -1.58
CA ALA A 113 -1.55 4.62 -1.69
C ALA A 113 -0.80 4.62 -3.04
N SER A 114 -1.54 4.83 -4.13
CA SER A 114 -0.99 4.98 -5.48
C SER A 114 -0.03 6.18 -5.57
N SER A 115 -0.43 7.35 -5.03
CA SER A 115 0.42 8.55 -5.01
C SER A 115 1.73 8.31 -4.24
N LEU A 116 1.66 7.65 -3.08
CA LEU A 116 2.84 7.30 -2.29
C LEU A 116 3.73 6.30 -3.04
N TYR A 117 3.14 5.30 -3.68
CA TYR A 117 3.88 4.33 -4.49
C TYR A 117 4.66 5.02 -5.63
N HIS A 118 4.01 5.84 -6.45
CA HIS A 118 4.68 6.52 -7.56
C HIS A 118 5.73 7.54 -7.09
N SER A 119 5.46 8.24 -5.99
CA SER A 119 6.42 9.18 -5.37
C SER A 119 7.64 8.48 -4.74
N SER A 120 7.58 7.16 -4.55
CA SER A 120 8.62 6.41 -3.84
C SER A 120 9.72 5.84 -4.74
N ARG A 121 10.92 5.66 -4.16
CA ARG A 121 12.11 5.10 -4.82
C ARG A 121 12.76 4.02 -3.95
N GLY A 122 13.69 3.25 -4.52
CA GLY A 122 14.47 2.25 -3.79
C GLY A 122 13.62 1.12 -3.18
N ASN A 123 14.03 0.61 -2.02
CA ASN A 123 13.40 -0.57 -1.41
C ASN A 123 11.99 -0.33 -0.85
N ILE A 124 11.68 0.88 -0.39
CA ILE A 124 10.33 1.21 0.15
C ILE A 124 9.24 1.08 -0.93
N ARG A 125 9.60 1.31 -2.21
CA ARG A 125 8.69 1.18 -3.36
C ARG A 125 8.05 -0.20 -3.47
N LYS A 126 8.76 -1.26 -3.06
CA LYS A 126 8.22 -2.65 -3.08
C LYS A 126 7.05 -2.81 -2.11
N TYR A 127 7.13 -2.18 -0.94
CA TYR A 127 6.09 -2.20 0.08
C TYR A 127 4.92 -1.30 -0.30
N LEU A 128 5.21 -0.12 -0.84
CA LEU A 128 4.18 0.80 -1.29
C LEU A 128 3.42 0.27 -2.52
N ARG A 129 4.09 -0.45 -3.42
CA ARG A 129 3.43 -1.19 -4.51
C ARG A 129 2.47 -2.26 -3.99
N TRP A 130 2.90 -3.02 -2.98
CA TRP A 130 2.04 -4.00 -2.33
C TRP A 130 0.83 -3.32 -1.67
N ALA A 131 1.07 -2.24 -0.93
CA ALA A 131 0.01 -1.48 -0.28
C ALA A 131 -1.00 -0.90 -1.29
N ASP A 132 -0.53 -0.37 -2.42
CA ASP A 132 -1.37 0.14 -3.50
C ASP A 132 -2.29 -0.94 -4.07
N TYR A 133 -1.72 -2.08 -4.50
CA TYR A 133 -2.53 -3.20 -5.00
C TYR A 133 -3.50 -3.77 -3.96
N THR A 134 -3.07 -3.88 -2.70
CA THR A 134 -3.95 -4.30 -1.60
C THR A 134 -5.07 -3.30 -1.35
N MET A 135 -4.83 -2.00 -1.51
CA MET A 135 -5.86 -0.96 -1.39
C MET A 135 -6.85 -0.98 -2.55
N ILE A 136 -6.39 -1.22 -3.77
CA ILE A 136 -7.28 -1.46 -4.93
C ILE A 136 -8.18 -2.65 -4.64
N ALA A 137 -7.60 -3.78 -4.23
CA ALA A 137 -8.36 -4.99 -3.91
C ALA A 137 -9.35 -4.76 -2.76
N THR A 138 -8.92 -4.09 -1.68
CA THR A 138 -9.78 -3.72 -0.55
C THR A 138 -10.97 -2.90 -1.02
N THR A 139 -10.73 -1.92 -1.89
CA THR A 139 -11.79 -1.07 -2.44
C THR A 139 -12.79 -1.85 -3.30
N THR A 140 -12.34 -2.82 -4.11
CA THR A 140 -13.25 -3.69 -4.87
C THR A 140 -14.10 -4.57 -3.95
N VAL A 141 -13.54 -5.08 -2.85
CA VAL A 141 -14.29 -5.82 -1.82
C VAL A 141 -15.36 -4.93 -1.20
N CYS A 142 -14.98 -3.73 -0.76
CA CYS A 142 -15.91 -2.75 -0.16
C CYS A 142 -17.03 -2.36 -1.14
N LEU A 143 -16.70 -2.12 -2.41
CA LEU A 143 -17.66 -1.79 -3.45
C LEU A 143 -18.67 -2.92 -3.67
N SER A 144 -18.19 -4.14 -3.87
CA SER A 144 -19.06 -5.30 -4.09
C SER A 144 -20.02 -5.53 -2.91
N ARG A 145 -19.54 -5.28 -1.68
CA ARG A 145 -20.34 -5.34 -0.46
C ARG A 145 -21.38 -4.23 -0.40
N ALA A 146 -21.05 -3.02 -0.85
CA ALA A 146 -21.95 -1.88 -0.88
C ALA A 146 -23.05 -2.03 -1.96
N ILE A 147 -22.77 -2.73 -3.07
CA ILE A 147 -23.74 -2.92 -4.17
C ILE A 147 -24.70 -4.08 -3.91
N ARG A 148 -24.25 -5.13 -3.21
CA ARG A 148 -25.01 -6.36 -2.99
C ARG A 148 -25.72 -6.36 -1.65
N SER A 149 -27.01 -6.69 -1.65
CA SER A 149 -27.78 -7.00 -0.43
C SER A 149 -27.40 -8.36 0.17
N GLU A 150 -27.14 -9.36 -0.68
CA GLU A 150 -26.75 -10.72 -0.28
C GLU A 150 -25.26 -10.95 -0.51
N ASN A 151 -24.45 -10.72 0.52
CA ASN A 151 -23.02 -11.05 0.50
C ASN A 151 -22.80 -12.35 1.28
N PRO A 152 -22.26 -13.42 0.65
CA PRO A 152 -21.87 -14.60 1.41
C PRO A 152 -20.75 -14.18 2.37
N LYS A 153 -21.05 -14.18 3.68
CA LYS A 153 -20.10 -13.77 4.73
C LYS A 153 -18.77 -14.52 4.63
N LEU A 154 -18.83 -15.79 4.21
CA LEU A 154 -17.67 -16.62 3.94
C LEU A 154 -16.76 -16.04 2.85
N LEU A 155 -17.33 -15.54 1.74
CA LEU A 155 -16.54 -14.93 0.67
C LEU A 155 -15.86 -13.64 1.16
N MET A 156 -16.57 -12.81 1.93
CA MET A 156 -15.98 -11.60 2.49
C MET A 156 -14.83 -11.92 3.45
N ALA A 157 -15.00 -12.95 4.29
CA ALA A 157 -13.95 -13.42 5.19
C ALA A 157 -12.76 -14.01 4.42
N ALA A 158 -13.02 -14.88 3.43
CA ALA A 158 -11.99 -15.47 2.58
C ALA A 158 -11.21 -14.38 1.83
N SER A 159 -11.90 -13.40 1.25
CA SER A 159 -11.26 -12.27 0.59
C SER A 159 -10.41 -11.44 1.55
N ALA A 160 -10.89 -11.18 2.77
CA ALA A 160 -10.10 -10.47 3.79
C ALA A 160 -8.80 -11.22 4.14
N LEU A 161 -8.84 -12.55 4.23
CA LEU A 161 -7.65 -13.38 4.46
C LEU A 161 -6.72 -13.42 3.25
N CYS A 162 -7.27 -13.35 2.03
CA CYS A 162 -6.51 -13.40 0.79
C CYS A 162 -5.96 -12.03 0.35
N LEU A 163 -6.50 -10.91 0.82
CA LEU A 163 -6.06 -9.54 0.47
C LEU A 163 -4.54 -9.30 0.57
N PRO A 164 -3.85 -9.69 1.67
CA PRO A 164 -2.41 -9.49 1.77
C PRO A 164 -1.60 -10.43 0.85
N ILE A 165 -2.25 -11.49 0.35
CA ILE A 165 -1.62 -12.61 -0.38
C ILE A 165 -1.82 -12.47 -1.90
N GLN A 166 -3.05 -12.45 -2.36
CA GLN A 166 -3.39 -12.38 -3.78
C GLN A 166 -4.38 -11.25 -4.08
N PRO A 167 -3.97 -9.98 -3.90
CA PRO A 167 -4.88 -8.86 -4.11
C PRO A 167 -5.45 -8.80 -5.53
N LEU A 168 -4.68 -9.17 -6.57
CA LEU A 168 -5.20 -9.21 -7.95
C LEU A 168 -6.34 -10.22 -8.14
N MET A 169 -6.23 -11.43 -7.59
CA MET A 169 -7.29 -12.44 -7.70
C MET A 169 -8.54 -12.00 -6.96
N VAL A 170 -8.37 -11.41 -5.77
CA VAL A 170 -9.48 -10.81 -5.01
C VAL A 170 -10.15 -9.71 -5.85
N SER A 171 -9.38 -8.80 -6.44
CA SER A 171 -9.91 -7.76 -7.33
C SER A 171 -10.68 -8.33 -8.51
N VAL A 172 -10.17 -9.35 -9.19
CA VAL A 172 -10.84 -9.99 -10.34
C VAL A 172 -12.19 -10.56 -9.94
N VAL A 173 -12.24 -11.34 -8.86
CA VAL A 173 -13.48 -11.96 -8.36
C VAL A 173 -14.51 -10.88 -8.01
N HIS A 174 -14.13 -9.89 -7.20
CA HIS A 174 -15.07 -8.86 -6.74
C HIS A 174 -15.49 -7.90 -7.84
N THR A 175 -14.62 -7.62 -8.82
CA THR A 175 -14.96 -6.82 -10.00
C THR A 175 -15.92 -7.56 -10.91
N GLY A 176 -15.70 -8.86 -11.17
CA GLY A 176 -16.62 -9.67 -11.97
C GLY A 176 -18.01 -9.76 -11.33
N MET A 177 -18.07 -9.91 -10.01
CA MET A 177 -19.35 -9.89 -9.28
C MET A 177 -20.05 -8.53 -9.35
N MET A 178 -19.28 -7.44 -9.25
CA MET A 178 -19.81 -6.08 -9.37
C MET A 178 -20.37 -5.84 -10.78
N GLU A 179 -19.67 -6.31 -11.82
CA GLU A 179 -20.10 -6.20 -13.21
C GLU A 179 -21.42 -6.94 -13.45
N VAL A 180 -21.57 -8.17 -12.94
CA VAL A 180 -22.85 -8.91 -13.01
C VAL A 180 -23.97 -8.14 -12.32
N ALA A 181 -23.70 -7.55 -11.16
CA ALA A 181 -24.68 -6.74 -10.44
C ALA A 181 -25.04 -5.43 -11.19
N PHE A 182 -24.06 -4.79 -11.83
CA PHE A 182 -24.26 -3.60 -12.65
C PHE A 182 -25.12 -3.95 -13.87
N ALA A 183 -24.74 -4.99 -14.64
CA ALA A 183 -25.49 -5.44 -15.81
C ALA A 183 -26.95 -5.76 -15.46
N LYS A 184 -27.20 -6.50 -14.37
CA LYS A 184 -28.56 -6.80 -13.89
C LYS A 184 -29.35 -5.52 -13.62
N LYS A 185 -28.76 -4.54 -12.94
CA LYS A 185 -29.41 -3.25 -12.64
C LYS A 185 -29.61 -2.38 -13.89
N ALA A 186 -28.70 -2.42 -14.85
CA ALA A 186 -28.81 -1.66 -16.11
C ALA A 186 -29.88 -2.23 -17.06
N VAL A 187 -30.16 -3.54 -16.97
CA VAL A 187 -31.31 -4.16 -17.65
C VAL A 187 -32.62 -3.66 -17.05
N GLN A 188 -32.70 -3.60 -15.71
CA GLN A 188 -33.88 -3.18 -14.97
C GLN A 188 -34.16 -1.68 -15.05
N ASN A 189 -33.10 -0.86 -15.03
CA ASN A 189 -33.18 0.60 -14.99
C ASN A 189 -32.49 1.20 -16.24
N PRO A 190 -33.24 1.68 -17.25
CA PRO A 190 -32.69 2.24 -18.48
C PRO A 190 -31.69 3.38 -18.26
N ASP A 191 -31.87 4.19 -17.21
CA ASP A 191 -30.99 5.31 -16.84
C ASP A 191 -29.54 4.89 -16.53
N LEU A 192 -29.34 3.62 -16.16
CA LEU A 192 -28.03 3.06 -15.86
C LEU A 192 -27.30 2.51 -17.09
N ARG A 193 -27.96 2.37 -18.25
CA ARG A 193 -27.35 1.75 -19.45
C ARG A 193 -26.14 2.52 -19.96
N MET A 194 -26.23 3.86 -20.00
CA MET A 194 -25.09 4.68 -20.42
C MET A 194 -23.92 4.54 -19.44
N ALA A 195 -24.21 4.53 -18.13
CA ALA A 195 -23.19 4.35 -17.11
C ALA A 195 -22.53 2.96 -17.20
N HIS A 196 -23.32 1.92 -17.47
CA HIS A 196 -22.83 0.55 -17.67
C HIS A 196 -21.98 0.42 -18.94
N ASN A 197 -22.39 1.03 -20.06
CA ASN A 197 -21.60 1.06 -21.29
C ASN A 197 -20.25 1.76 -21.07
N MET A 198 -20.27 2.93 -20.42
CA MET A 198 -19.03 3.64 -20.05
C MET A 198 -18.16 2.79 -19.12
N HIS A 199 -18.75 2.13 -18.11
CA HIS A 199 -18.05 1.21 -17.22
C HIS A 199 -17.34 0.13 -18.04
N LYS A 200 -18.07 -0.61 -18.89
CA LYS A 200 -17.53 -1.69 -19.72
C LYS A 200 -16.38 -1.22 -20.61
N MET A 201 -16.56 -0.10 -21.32
CA MET A 201 -15.52 0.44 -22.21
C MET A 201 -14.27 0.84 -21.43
N SER A 202 -14.46 1.52 -20.30
CA SER A 202 -13.35 1.95 -19.44
C SER A 202 -12.63 0.76 -18.78
N SER A 203 -13.36 -0.29 -18.38
CA SER A 203 -12.80 -1.52 -17.82
C SER A 203 -12.02 -2.33 -18.86
N LEU A 204 -12.53 -2.41 -20.10
CA LEU A 204 -11.82 -3.05 -21.22
C LEU A 204 -10.54 -2.28 -21.57
N LEU A 205 -10.63 -0.96 -21.72
CA LEU A 205 -9.47 -0.10 -21.99
C LEU A 205 -8.44 -0.17 -20.85
N GLY A 206 -8.90 -0.09 -19.60
CA GLY A 206 -8.06 -0.20 -18.42
C GLY A 206 -7.36 -1.55 -18.34
N GLY A 207 -8.07 -2.65 -18.58
CA GLY A 207 -7.48 -3.99 -18.63
C GLY A 207 -6.44 -4.13 -19.75
N ALA A 208 -6.72 -3.58 -20.94
CA ALA A 208 -5.77 -3.56 -22.04
C ALA A 208 -4.51 -2.74 -21.72
N LEU A 209 -4.66 -1.55 -21.12
CA LEU A 209 -3.54 -0.71 -20.71
C LEU A 209 -2.71 -1.34 -19.59
N PHE A 210 -3.36 -2.02 -18.64
CA PHE A 210 -2.67 -2.77 -17.58
C PHE A 210 -1.80 -3.90 -18.15
N LEU A 211 -2.32 -4.68 -19.10
CA LEU A 211 -1.55 -5.72 -19.77
C LEU A 211 -0.46 -5.13 -20.68
N ALA A 212 -0.74 -4.02 -21.35
CA ALA A 212 0.21 -3.34 -22.21
C ALA A 212 1.40 -2.77 -21.42
N ASP A 213 1.17 -2.27 -20.19
CA ASP A 213 2.22 -1.78 -19.28
C ASP A 213 3.22 -2.89 -18.93
N ASP A 214 2.76 -4.14 -18.83
CA ASP A 214 3.61 -5.31 -18.60
C ASP A 214 4.40 -5.75 -19.85
N VAL A 215 3.75 -5.71 -21.01
CA VAL A 215 4.32 -6.19 -22.28
C VAL A 215 5.27 -5.15 -22.91
N PHE A 216 4.85 -3.89 -22.97
CA PHE A 216 5.54 -2.79 -23.65
C PHE A 216 6.26 -1.89 -22.64
N LYS A 217 7.25 -2.45 -21.97
CA LYS A 217 8.03 -1.76 -20.93
C LYS A 217 8.67 -0.45 -21.40
N GLU A 218 8.88 -0.28 -22.70
CA GLU A 218 9.48 0.93 -23.29
C GLU A 218 8.50 2.07 -23.56
N THR A 219 7.20 1.81 -23.56
CA THR A 219 6.18 2.82 -23.84
C THR A 219 5.83 3.57 -22.54
N PRO A 220 6.16 4.86 -22.41
CA PRO A 220 5.86 5.62 -21.21
C PRO A 220 4.35 5.89 -21.09
N TYR A 221 3.90 6.20 -19.87
CA TYR A 221 2.54 6.68 -19.57
C TYR A 221 1.39 5.67 -19.77
N LEU A 222 1.67 4.40 -20.10
CA LEU A 222 0.62 3.36 -20.16
C LEU A 222 -0.08 3.20 -18.82
N HIS A 223 0.70 3.18 -17.73
CA HIS A 223 0.19 3.16 -16.36
C HIS A 223 -0.73 4.34 -16.04
N ALA A 224 -0.36 5.55 -16.47
CA ALA A 224 -1.19 6.73 -16.30
C ALA A 224 -2.51 6.64 -17.09
N GLY A 225 -2.46 6.09 -18.30
CA GLY A 225 -3.66 5.79 -19.08
C GLY A 225 -4.57 4.79 -18.36
N TRP A 226 -3.99 3.75 -17.75
CA TRP A 226 -4.71 2.79 -16.93
C TRP A 226 -5.41 3.48 -15.74
N HIS A 227 -4.73 4.39 -15.03
CA HIS A 227 -5.34 5.19 -13.96
C HIS A 227 -6.56 5.97 -14.45
N LEU A 228 -6.47 6.67 -15.59
CA LEU A 228 -7.60 7.43 -16.14
C LEU A 228 -8.79 6.52 -16.47
N ALA A 229 -8.54 5.43 -17.19
CA ALA A 229 -9.58 4.48 -17.57
C ALA A 229 -10.25 3.89 -16.33
N ALA A 230 -9.47 3.47 -15.33
CA ALA A 230 -9.98 2.98 -14.06
C ALA A 230 -10.79 4.04 -13.29
N ALA A 231 -10.33 5.30 -13.25
CA ALA A 231 -11.07 6.38 -12.59
C ALA A 231 -12.44 6.62 -13.25
N ILE A 232 -12.52 6.62 -14.58
CA ILE A 232 -13.79 6.71 -15.31
C ILE A 232 -14.70 5.53 -14.93
N GLY A 233 -14.18 4.30 -14.96
CA GLY A 233 -14.94 3.10 -14.61
C GLY A 233 -15.43 3.08 -13.17
N VAL A 234 -14.62 3.55 -12.23
CA VAL A 234 -15.03 3.67 -10.82
C VAL A 234 -16.07 4.77 -10.63
N GLY A 235 -15.96 5.88 -11.38
CA GLY A 235 -16.95 6.96 -11.34
C GLY A 235 -18.37 6.49 -11.72
N THR A 236 -18.50 5.54 -12.65
CA THR A 236 -19.82 4.97 -12.98
C THR A 236 -20.37 4.08 -11.87
N CYS A 237 -19.52 3.46 -11.04
CA CYS A 237 -19.93 2.70 -9.87
C CYS A 237 -20.55 3.58 -8.76
N ASN A 238 -20.09 4.84 -8.61
CA ASN A 238 -20.75 5.80 -7.71
C ASN A 238 -22.19 6.05 -8.15
N LYS A 239 -22.42 6.21 -9.46
CA LYS A 239 -23.76 6.39 -10.03
C LYS A 239 -24.65 5.16 -9.80
N LEU A 240 -24.07 3.96 -9.94
CA LEU A 240 -24.76 2.71 -9.59
C LEU A 240 -25.16 2.67 -8.10
N LEU A 241 -24.25 3.05 -7.19
CA LEU A 241 -24.53 3.09 -5.75
C LEU A 241 -25.64 4.09 -5.38
N ASP A 242 -25.73 5.21 -6.09
CA ASP A 242 -26.81 6.17 -5.87
C ASP A 242 -28.17 5.59 -6.24
N SER A 243 -28.29 4.94 -7.40
CA SER A 243 -29.53 4.30 -7.86
C SER A 243 -29.88 3.03 -7.08
N SER A 244 -28.89 2.35 -6.47
CA SER A 244 -29.09 1.12 -5.69
C SER A 244 -29.89 1.29 -4.41
N ASN A 245 -29.88 2.50 -3.85
CA ASN A 245 -30.35 2.78 -2.50
C ASN A 245 -31.61 3.68 -2.48
N HIS A 246 -32.24 3.91 -3.63
CA HIS A 246 -33.58 4.47 -3.69
C HIS A 246 -34.59 3.32 -3.80
N PRO A 247 -35.64 3.28 -2.96
CA PRO A 247 -36.75 2.37 -3.21
C PRO A 247 -37.40 2.73 -4.55
N PRO A 248 -37.96 1.76 -5.29
CA PRO A 248 -38.79 2.08 -6.44
C PRO A 248 -39.94 2.98 -5.94
N ALA A 249 -40.18 4.09 -6.63
CA ALA A 249 -41.39 4.86 -6.42
C ALA A 249 -42.57 3.92 -6.69
N SER A 250 -43.37 3.68 -5.65
CA SER A 250 -44.60 2.90 -5.66
C SER A 250 -45.69 3.59 -6.47
#